data_AF-A0R434-F1
#
_entry.id   AF-A0R434-F1
#
_cell.length_a   1.000
_cell.length_b   1.000
_cell.length_c   1.000
_cell.angle_alpha   90.00
_cell.angle_beta   90.00
_cell.angle_gamma   90.00
#
_symmetry.space_group_name_H-M   'P 1'
#
loop_
_entity.id
_entity.type
_entity.pdbx_description
1 polymer ?
#
loop_
_entity_poly.entity_id
_entity_poly.type
_entity_poly.pdbx_seq_one_letter_code
_entity_poly.pdbx_strand_id
1 'polypeptide(L)'
;MTGAPEPNPDRTPVPPQLPRALLDPRPVIIAIALGWLVATIAAFTLPDLHAWRPYTVAGLGVGVLGTSIFLWQRRAVRRGSRGAQSGLT
;
A
#
# COMPACT_ATOMS: atom_id res chain seq x y z
N MET A 1 40.97 -16.33 37.89
CA MET A 1 39.85 -15.37 37.82
C MET A 1 39.83 -14.73 36.44
N THR A 2 39.09 -15.29 35.48
CA THR A 2 38.54 -14.52 34.35
C THR A 2 37.51 -15.38 33.62
N GLY A 3 36.31 -15.50 34.19
CA GLY A 3 35.15 -15.86 33.39
C GLY A 3 34.78 -14.63 32.57
N ALA A 4 34.89 -14.70 31.24
CA ALA A 4 34.32 -13.67 30.39
C ALA A 4 32.80 -13.66 30.62
N PRO A 5 32.13 -12.48 30.68
CA PRO A 5 30.68 -12.43 30.84
C PRO A 5 30.02 -13.16 29.67
N GLU A 6 29.25 -14.20 29.97
CA GLU A 6 28.40 -14.90 28.99
C GLU A 6 27.47 -13.87 28.30
N PRO A 7 27.33 -13.89 26.96
CA PRO A 7 26.46 -12.98 26.24
C PRO A 7 25.02 -13.10 26.77
N ASN A 8 24.51 -12.04 27.38
CA ASN A 8 23.14 -12.03 27.88
C ASN A 8 22.15 -12.04 26.69
N PRO A 9 21.36 -13.12 26.49
CA PRO A 9 20.40 -13.23 25.38
C PRO A 9 19.27 -12.17 25.44
N ASP A 10 19.09 -11.53 26.60
CA ASP A 10 18.04 -10.53 26.86
C ASP A 10 18.37 -9.14 26.27
N ARG A 11 19.53 -8.96 25.64
CA ARG A 11 19.95 -7.70 24.96
C ARG A 11 19.69 -7.70 23.46
N THR A 12 18.67 -8.40 22.97
CA THR A 12 18.21 -8.19 21.59
C THR A 12 17.39 -6.90 21.53
N PRO A 13 17.83 -5.85 20.80
CA PRO A 13 17.06 -4.62 20.68
C PRO A 13 15.73 -4.94 20.01
N VAL A 14 14.62 -4.77 20.73
CA VAL A 14 13.29 -4.91 20.15
C VAL A 14 13.03 -3.67 19.30
N PRO A 15 12.87 -3.81 17.96
CA PRO A 15 12.62 -2.65 17.11
C PRO A 15 11.32 -1.95 17.55
N PRO A 16 11.30 -0.61 17.62
CA PRO A 16 10.10 0.13 17.97
C PRO A 16 8.98 -0.21 16.98
N GLN A 17 7.77 -0.40 17.50
CA GLN A 17 6.61 -0.74 16.67
C GLN A 17 6.37 0.39 15.66
N LEU A 18 6.48 0.08 14.37
CA LEU A 18 6.20 1.05 13.31
C LEU A 18 4.73 1.49 13.39
N PRO A 19 4.41 2.78 13.16
CA PRO A 19 3.04 3.25 13.16
C PRO A 19 2.21 2.44 12.15
N ARG A 20 1.02 1.97 12.56
CA ARG A 20 0.15 1.12 11.72
C ARG A 20 -0.16 1.73 10.34
N ALA A 21 -0.16 3.05 10.24
CA ALA A 21 -0.37 3.77 8.98
C ALA A 21 0.73 3.53 7.93
N LEU A 22 1.98 3.26 8.33
CA LEU A 22 3.05 2.89 7.41
C LEU A 22 2.96 1.43 6.95
N LEU A 23 2.22 0.59 7.69
CA LEU A 23 2.05 -0.83 7.39
C LEU A 23 0.80 -1.09 6.54
N ASP A 24 -0.20 -0.19 6.59
CA ASP A 24 -1.39 -0.26 5.77
C ASP A 24 -1.13 0.41 4.40
N PRO A 25 -1.24 -0.29 3.26
CA PRO A 25 -0.99 0.30 1.93
C PRO A 25 -2.11 1.26 1.47
N ARG A 26 -3.25 1.26 2.17
CA ARG A 26 -4.47 2.00 1.79
C ARG A 26 -4.29 3.52 1.68
N PRO A 27 -3.65 4.22 2.64
CA PRO A 27 -3.48 5.67 2.57
C PRO A 27 -2.68 6.09 1.34
N VAL A 28 -1.66 5.33 0.96
CA VAL A 28 -0.82 5.61 -0.22
C VAL A 28 -1.63 5.48 -1.52
N ILE A 29 -2.42 4.41 -1.65
CA ILE A 29 -3.30 4.20 -2.81
C ILE A 29 -4.29 5.37 -2.95
N ILE A 30 -4.92 5.78 -1.84
CA ILE A 30 -5.88 6.89 -1.82
C ILE A 30 -5.19 8.21 -2.21
N ALA A 31 -4.02 8.50 -1.63
CA ALA A 31 -3.29 9.72 -1.90
C ALA A 31 -2.91 9.83 -3.39
N ILE A 32 -2.38 8.75 -3.99
CA ILE A 32 -2.01 8.73 -5.40
C ILE A 32 -3.24 8.86 -6.31
N ALA A 33 -4.33 8.14 -6.00
CA ALA A 33 -5.56 8.21 -6.77
C ALA A 33 -6.16 9.63 -6.76
N LEU A 34 -6.21 10.27 -5.58
CA LEU A 34 -6.68 11.65 -5.44
C LEU A 34 -5.75 12.63 -6.15
N GLY A 35 -4.43 12.44 -6.06
CA GLY A 35 -3.46 13.27 -6.76
C GLY A 35 -3.68 13.26 -8.28
N TRP A 36 -3.86 12.09 -8.88
CA TRP A 36 -4.14 11.99 -10.32
C TRP A 36 -5.52 12.53 -10.71
N LEU A 37 -6.53 12.36 -9.86
CA LEU A 37 -7.85 12.94 -10.08
C LEU A 37 -7.78 14.47 -10.08
N VAL A 38 -7.12 15.08 -9.10
CA VAL A 38 -6.92 16.52 -9.01
C VAL A 38 -6.11 17.04 -10.20
N ALA A 39 -5.02 16.36 -10.56
CA ALA A 39 -4.21 16.72 -11.72
C ALA A 39 -5.03 16.66 -13.02
N THR A 40 -5.89 15.66 -13.17
CA THR A 40 -6.80 15.53 -14.32
C THR A 40 -7.77 16.70 -14.35
N ILE A 41 -8.43 17.01 -13.24
CA ILE A 41 -9.34 18.16 -13.16
C ILE A 41 -8.59 19.44 -13.56
N ALA A 42 -7.39 19.68 -13.00
CA ALA A 42 -6.57 20.83 -13.32
C ALA A 42 -6.20 20.92 -14.81
N ALA A 43 -5.83 19.81 -15.46
CA ALA A 43 -5.47 19.80 -16.88
C ALA A 43 -6.65 20.12 -17.83
N PHE A 44 -7.88 19.90 -17.37
CA PHE A 44 -9.08 20.23 -18.14
C PHE A 44 -9.66 21.62 -17.81
N THR A 45 -9.38 22.18 -16.63
CA THR A 45 -9.88 23.50 -16.21
C THR A 45 -8.90 24.64 -16.45
N LEU A 46 -7.59 24.37 -16.39
CA LEU A 46 -6.55 25.40 -16.49
C LEU A 46 -5.91 25.39 -17.89
N PRO A 47 -5.91 26.53 -18.63
CA PRO A 47 -5.33 26.62 -19.96
C PRO A 47 -3.87 26.20 -20.03
N ASP A 48 -3.07 26.62 -19.04
CA ASP A 48 -1.64 26.36 -18.97
C ASP A 48 -1.29 24.87 -18.81
N LEU A 49 -2.26 24.06 -18.39
CA LEU A 49 -2.08 22.63 -18.14
C LEU A 49 -2.69 21.74 -19.24
N HIS A 50 -3.17 22.32 -20.35
CA HIS A 50 -3.76 21.52 -21.43
C HIS A 50 -2.79 20.51 -22.05
N ALA A 51 -1.51 20.84 -22.15
CA ALA A 51 -0.49 19.91 -22.63
C ALA A 51 -0.30 18.70 -21.70
N TRP A 52 -0.74 18.80 -20.44
CA TRP A 52 -0.57 17.74 -19.43
C TRP A 52 -1.66 16.68 -19.47
N ARG A 53 -2.77 16.93 -20.19
CA ARG A 53 -3.95 16.04 -20.29
C ARG A 53 -3.62 14.57 -20.56
N PRO A 54 -2.79 14.20 -21.57
CA PRO A 54 -2.50 12.78 -21.82
C PRO A 54 -1.83 12.11 -20.63
N TYR A 55 -0.92 12.82 -19.94
CA TYR A 55 -0.22 12.30 -18.76
C TYR A 55 -1.16 12.15 -17.56
N THR A 56 -2.02 13.15 -17.31
CA THR A 56 -2.98 13.10 -16.20
C THR A 56 -4.01 12.00 -16.38
N VAL A 57 -4.47 11.78 -17.62
CA VAL A 57 -5.40 10.69 -17.96
C VAL A 57 -4.70 9.33 -17.83
N ALA A 58 -3.46 9.20 -18.32
CA ALA A 58 -2.70 7.96 -18.15
C ALA A 58 -2.49 7.62 -16.67
N GLY A 59 -2.09 8.60 -15.86
CA GLY A 59 -1.91 8.43 -14.43
C GLY A 59 -3.20 8.09 -13.69
N LEU A 60 -4.33 8.73 -14.06
CA LEU A 60 -5.65 8.37 -13.53
C LEU A 60 -6.03 6.94 -13.91
N GLY A 61 -5.80 6.52 -15.15
CA GLY A 61 -6.03 5.15 -15.62
C GLY A 61 -5.20 4.12 -14.84
N VAL A 62 -3.92 4.40 -14.62
CA VAL A 62 -3.03 3.58 -13.77
C VAL A 62 -3.55 3.52 -12.33
N GLY A 63 -3.98 4.65 -11.76
CA GLY A 63 -4.56 4.71 -10.42
C GLY A 63 -5.83 3.87 -10.27
N VAL A 64 -6.74 3.93 -11.26
CA VAL A 64 -7.95 3.11 -11.33
C VAL A 64 -7.59 1.63 -11.43
N LEU A 65 -6.65 1.27 -12.30
CA LEU A 65 -6.19 -0.11 -12.47
C LEU A 65 -5.61 -0.67 -11.17
N GLY A 66 -4.65 0.03 -10.57
CA GLY A 66 -4.01 -0.38 -9.32
C GLY A 66 -5.00 -0.53 -8.17
N THR A 67 -5.93 0.44 -8.03
CA THR A 67 -6.99 0.37 -7.02
C THR A 67 -7.91 -0.82 -7.24
N SER A 68 -8.27 -1.12 -8.50
CA SER A 68 -9.12 -2.25 -8.86
C SER A 68 -8.48 -3.59 -8.50
N ILE A 69 -7.19 -3.75 -8.82
CA ILE A 69 -6.41 -4.94 -8.45
C ILE A 69 -6.37 -5.10 -6.93
N PHE A 70 -6.05 -4.03 -6.18
CA PHE A 70 -6.02 -4.06 -4.73
C PHE A 70 -7.38 -4.47 -4.12
N LEU A 71 -8.49 -3.94 -4.64
CA LEU A 71 -9.83 -4.31 -4.20
C LEU A 71 -10.15 -5.76 -4.50
N TRP A 72 -9.73 -6.27 -5.66
CA TRP A 72 -9.91 -7.68 -6.02
C TRP A 72 -9.10 -8.59 -5.09
N GLN A 73 -7.83 -8.27 -4.84
CA GLN A 73 -6.99 -8.98 -3.87
C GLN A 73 -7.63 -8.99 -2.49
N ARG A 74 -8.10 -7.83 -2.01
CA ARG A 74 -8.77 -7.72 -0.70
C ARG A 74 -10.06 -8.52 -0.62
N ARG A 75 -10.84 -8.58 -1.71
CA ARG A 75 -12.04 -9.43 -1.81
C ARG A 75 -11.66 -10.91 -1.83
N ALA A 76 -10.61 -11.29 -2.55
CA ALA A 76 -10.11 -12.66 -2.61
C ALA A 76 -9.61 -13.14 -1.24
N VAL A 77 -8.83 -12.34 -0.51
CA VAL A 77 -8.40 -12.65 0.86
C VAL A 77 -9.60 -12.84 1.80
N ARG A 78 -10.60 -11.96 1.72
CA ARG A 78 -11.83 -12.12 2.53
C ARG A 78 -12.67 -13.34 2.14
N ARG A 79 -12.63 -13.77 0.87
CA ARG A 79 -13.30 -14.99 0.38
C ARG A 79 -12.50 -16.26 0.68
N GLY A 80 -11.18 -16.13 0.83
CA GLY A 80 -10.21 -17.22 0.96
C GLY A 80 -10.18 -17.96 2.31
N SER A 81 -11.05 -17.65 3.26
CA SER A 81 -11.20 -18.45 4.49
C SER A 81 -12.12 -19.66 4.34
N ARG A 82 -12.71 -19.90 3.15
CA ARG A 82 -13.54 -21.09 2.86
C ARG A 82 -12.83 -22.19 2.06
N GLY A 83 -11.59 -21.98 1.64
CA GLY A 83 -10.80 -22.97 0.87
C GLY A 83 -9.78 -23.75 1.69
N ALA A 84 -9.58 -23.41 2.98
CA ALA A 84 -8.56 -24.00 3.84
C ALA A 84 -9.17 -24.68 5.07
N GLN A 85 -10.00 -25.70 4.83
CA GLN A 85 -10.44 -26.79 5.72
C GLN A 85 -11.35 -27.67 4.83
N SER A 86 -11.16 -28.98 4.65
CA SER A 86 -10.62 -30.00 5.54
C SER A 86 -9.92 -31.07 4.71
N GLY A 87 -8.61 -31.19 4.91
CA GLY A 87 -7.81 -32.34 4.47
C GLY A 87 -6.95 -32.85 5.62
N LEU A 88 -7.51 -32.82 6.84
CA LEU A 88 -7.07 -33.66 7.95
C LEU A 88 -8.08 -34.81 8.04
N THR A 89 -7.75 -35.91 7.39
CA THR A 89 -7.88 -37.28 7.90
C THR A 89 -6.82 -38.11 7.22
#